data_AF-A0A3R7FEP4-F1
#
_entry.id   AF-A0A3R7FEP4-F1
#
_cell.length_a   1.000
_cell.length_b   1.000
_cell.length_c   1.000
_cell.angle_alpha   90.00
_cell.angle_beta   90.00
_cell.angle_gamma   90.00
#
_symmetry.space_group_name_H-M   'P 1'
#
loop_
_entity.id
_entity.type
_entity.pdbx_description
1 polymer ?
#
loop_
_entity_poly.entity_id
_entity_poly.type
_entity_poly.pdbx_seq_one_letter_code
_entity_poly.pdbx_strand_id
1 'polypeptide(L)'
;MVFDAKVELDAARLKTALASFILLKNWNSRVKCFVVYVNRELNDVLLNLTKSWIDGFFSFNDERDETEIFLKKVRESLAALKNDVSH
;
A
#
# COMPACT_ATOMS: atom_id res chain seq x y z
N MET A 1 -0.08 -10.13 -3.67
CA MET A 1 -0.40 -8.83 -3.04
C MET A 1 0.09 -8.89 -1.60
N VAL A 2 0.62 -7.79 -1.07
CA VAL A 2 1.18 -7.68 0.28
C VAL A 2 0.62 -6.42 0.94
N PHE A 3 0.31 -6.53 2.23
CA PHE A 3 -0.17 -5.43 3.06
C PHE A 3 0.81 -5.23 4.21
N ASP A 4 1.23 -3.99 4.43
CA ASP A 4 1.93 -3.57 5.64
C ASP A 4 0.95 -2.74 6.50
N ALA A 5 0.59 -3.27 7.66
CA ALA A 5 -0.39 -2.67 8.56
C ALA A 5 0.31 -2.01 9.74
N LYS A 6 -0.03 -0.74 10.00
CA LYS A 6 0.59 0.05 11.06
C LYS A 6 -0.45 0.77 11.89
N VAL A 7 -0.22 0.89 13.19
CA VAL A 7 -1.03 1.82 14.01
C VAL A 7 -0.60 3.25 13.69
N GLU A 8 0.70 3.53 13.72
CA GLU A 8 1.28 4.82 13.40
C GLU A 8 2.13 4.72 12.12
N LEU A 9 1.98 5.69 11.23
CA LEU A 9 2.78 5.84 10.03
C LEU A 9 3.64 7.10 10.14
N ASP A 10 4.89 6.90 10.56
CA ASP A 10 5.96 7.92 10.57
C ASP A 10 7.00 7.65 9.46
N ALA A 11 7.98 8.54 9.32
CA ALA A 11 9.03 8.41 8.31
C ALA A 11 9.91 7.16 8.48
N ALA A 12 10.19 6.71 9.71
CA ALA A 12 10.99 5.50 9.94
C ALA A 12 10.24 4.25 9.48
N ARG A 13 8.97 4.14 9.87
CA ARG A 13 8.07 3.05 9.51
C ARG A 13 7.76 3.04 8.02
N LEU A 14 7.63 4.20 7.38
CA LEU A 14 7.50 4.31 5.92
C LEU A 14 8.76 3.80 5.21
N LYS A 15 9.97 4.15 5.68
CA LYS A 15 11.23 3.66 5.11
C LYS A 15 11.36 2.14 5.20
N THR A 16 10.93 1.54 6.32
CA THR A 16 10.94 0.08 6.49
C THR A 16 9.97 -0.62 5.52
N ALA A 17 8.75 -0.07 5.37
CA ALA A 17 7.77 -0.57 4.40
C ALA A 17 8.32 -0.47 2.98
N LEU A 18 8.87 0.69 2.63
CA LEU A 18 9.47 0.95 1.32
C LEU A 18 10.62 -0.02 1.01
N ALA A 19 11.54 -0.26 1.95
CA ALA A 19 12.65 -1.19 1.76
C ALA A 19 12.15 -2.61 1.44
N SER A 20 11.15 -3.08 2.21
CA SER A 20 10.52 -4.39 1.97
C SER A 20 9.85 -4.46 0.59
N PHE A 21 9.14 -3.41 0.19
CA PHE A 21 8.43 -3.37 -1.08
C PHE A 21 9.34 -3.21 -2.30
N ILE A 22 10.46 -2.49 -2.17
CA ILE A 22 11.49 -2.44 -3.22
C ILE A 22 12.01 -3.85 -3.50
N LEU A 23 12.35 -4.62 -2.45
CA LEU A 23 12.83 -5.99 -2.61
C LEU A 23 11.77 -6.89 -3.28
N LEU A 24 10.51 -6.79 -2.83
CA LEU A 24 9.41 -7.57 -3.39
C LEU A 24 9.15 -7.22 -4.87
N LYS A 25 9.16 -5.94 -5.24
CA LYS A 25 8.93 -5.49 -6.62
C LYS A 25 10.12 -5.80 -7.54
N ASN A 26 11.35 -5.83 -7.01
CA ASN A 26 12.51 -6.31 -7.76
C ASN A 26 12.40 -7.81 -8.06
N TRP A 27 11.91 -8.61 -7.11
CA TRP A 27 11.69 -10.04 -7.32
C TRP A 27 10.48 -10.33 -8.23
N ASN A 28 9.37 -9.60 -8.05
CA ASN A 28 8.17 -9.73 -8.85
C ASN A 28 7.48 -8.37 -9.00
N SER A 29 7.70 -7.70 -10.14
CA SER A 29 7.16 -6.36 -10.41
C SER A 29 5.63 -6.29 -10.42
N ARG A 30 4.94 -7.42 -10.58
CA ARG A 30 3.46 -7.51 -10.56
C ARG A 30 2.89 -7.53 -9.14
N VAL A 31 3.71 -7.68 -8.11
CA VAL A 31 3.22 -7.67 -6.73
C VAL A 31 2.63 -6.30 -6.37
N LYS A 32 1.38 -6.32 -5.93
CA LYS A 32 0.71 -5.15 -5.35
C LYS A 32 1.10 -4.99 -3.88
N CYS A 33 1.58 -3.81 -3.52
CA CYS A 33 2.08 -3.46 -2.19
C CYS A 33 1.26 -2.30 -1.63
N PHE A 34 0.58 -2.53 -0.51
CA PHE A 34 -0.29 -1.54 0.11
C PHE A 34 0.15 -1.27 1.55
N VAL A 35 0.01 -0.03 2.01
CA VAL A 35 0.14 0.34 3.42
C VAL A 35 -1.24 0.69 3.96
N VAL A 36 -1.62 0.09 5.08
CA VAL A 36 -2.81 0.48 5.85
C VAL A 36 -2.36 1.05 7.19
N TYR A 37 -2.97 2.15 7.62
CA TYR A 37 -2.58 2.83 8.86
C TYR A 37 -3.76 3.41 9.63
N VAL A 38 -3.59 3.71 10.92
CA VAL A 38 -4.59 4.43 11.73
C VAL A 38 -4.19 5.90 11.86
N ASN A 39 -3.00 6.18 12.39
CA ASN A 39 -2.48 7.53 12.60
C ASN A 39 -1.35 7.83 11.60
N ARG A 40 -1.34 9.04 11.06
CA ARG A 40 -0.30 9.50 10.14
C ARG A 40 0.47 10.67 10.72
N GLU A 41 1.77 10.48 10.89
CA GLU A 41 2.70 11.48 11.43
C GLU A 41 3.72 11.92 10.37
N LEU A 42 3.31 11.95 9.11
CA LEU A 42 4.16 12.35 8.00
C LEU A 42 3.37 13.12 6.95
N ASN A 43 4.08 13.98 6.22
CA ASN A 43 3.47 14.85 5.21
C ASN A 43 3.20 14.11 3.89
N ASP A 44 2.34 14.68 3.06
CA ASP A 44 1.98 14.10 1.77
C ASP A 44 3.15 14.05 0.78
N VAL A 45 4.16 14.93 0.94
CA VAL A 45 5.37 14.91 0.10
C VAL A 45 6.11 13.59 0.25
N LEU A 46 6.31 13.11 1.47
CA LEU A 46 6.96 11.83 1.72
C LEU A 46 6.17 10.66 1.15
N LEU A 47 4.84 10.66 1.28
CA LEU A 47 3.99 9.63 0.63
C LEU A 47 4.15 9.66 -0.88
N ASN A 48 4.10 10.84 -1.48
CA ASN A 48 4.18 11.02 -2.92
C ASN A 48 5.50 10.49 -3.51
N LEU A 49 6.62 10.66 -2.81
CA LEU A 49 7.92 10.13 -3.23
C LEU A 49 7.97 8.60 -3.33
N THR A 50 7.07 7.90 -2.64
CA THR A 50 7.07 6.42 -2.57
C THR A 50 6.08 5.75 -3.52
N LYS A 51 5.29 6.53 -4.28
CA LYS A 51 4.21 6.02 -5.15
C LYS A 51 4.66 5.04 -6.23
N SER A 52 5.94 5.07 -6.62
CA SER A 52 6.50 4.10 -7.58
C SER A 52 6.59 2.67 -7.01
N TRP A 53 6.61 2.53 -5.67
CA TRP A 53 6.77 1.24 -4.99
C TRP A 53 5.60 0.87 -4.09
N ILE A 54 4.75 1.84 -3.73
CA ILE A 54 3.55 1.61 -2.93
C ILE A 54 2.33 1.88 -3.81
N ASP A 55 1.55 0.83 -4.08
CA ASP A 55 0.36 0.86 -4.92
C ASP A 55 -0.83 1.55 -4.23
N GLY A 56 -0.76 1.80 -2.92
CA GLY A 56 -1.78 2.55 -2.19
C GLY A 56 -1.52 2.68 -0.69
N PHE A 57 -2.07 3.75 -0.14
CA PHE A 57 -2.09 4.08 1.29
C PHE A 57 -3.54 4.23 1.71
N PHE A 58 -3.93 3.61 2.82
CA PHE A 58 -5.31 3.67 3.31
C PHE A 58 -5.35 3.89 4.82
N SER A 59 -6.12 4.87 5.25
CA SER A 59 -6.40 5.18 6.65
C SER A 59 -7.61 4.41 7.15
N PHE A 60 -7.53 3.76 8.31
CA PHE A 60 -8.65 3.13 9.03
C PHE A 60 -8.82 3.82 10.39
N ASN A 61 -9.13 5.12 10.36
CA ASN A 61 -9.39 5.89 11.57
C ASN A 61 -10.73 6.62 11.48
N ASP A 62 -11.24 7.08 12.62
CA ASP A 62 -12.58 7.68 12.72
C ASP A 62 -12.70 9.00 11.94
N GLU A 63 -11.61 9.74 11.77
CA GLU A 63 -11.59 11.01 11.03
C GLU A 63 -11.63 10.80 9.50
N ARG A 64 -11.06 9.69 9.03
CA ARG A 64 -10.89 9.33 7.63
C ARG A 64 -10.80 7.81 7.51
N ASP A 65 -11.97 7.18 7.46
CA ASP A 65 -12.09 5.75 7.18
C ASP A 65 -12.11 5.50 5.66
N GLU A 66 -11.04 4.88 5.16
CA GLU A 66 -10.86 4.52 3.76
C GLU A 66 -11.10 3.03 3.51
N THR A 67 -11.76 2.32 4.44
CA THR A 67 -12.05 0.88 4.32
C THR A 67 -12.73 0.53 3.00
N GLU A 68 -13.76 1.27 2.59
CA GLU A 68 -14.46 0.99 1.31
C GLU A 68 -13.56 1.22 0.09
N ILE A 69 -12.72 2.26 0.12
CA ILE A 69 -11.76 2.56 -0.95
C ILE A 69 -10.70 1.45 -1.02
N PHE A 70 -10.21 1.01 0.13
CA PHE A 70 -9.29 -0.12 0.27
C PHE A 70 -9.90 -1.40 -0.31
N LEU A 71 -11.12 -1.77 0.11
CA LEU A 71 -11.80 -2.97 -0.38
C LEU A 71 -12.02 -2.92 -1.89
N LYS A 72 -12.41 -1.76 -2.43
CA LYS A 72 -12.51 -1.54 -3.88
C LYS A 72 -11.16 -1.81 -4.55
N LYS A 73 -10.06 -1.25 -4.02
CA LYS A 73 -8.72 -1.42 -4.63
C LYS A 73 -8.21 -2.85 -4.57
N VAL A 74 -8.51 -3.57 -3.49
CA VAL A 74 -8.22 -4.99 -3.35
C VAL A 74 -8.99 -5.81 -4.40
N ARG A 75 -10.30 -5.56 -4.56
CA ARG A 75 -11.13 -6.23 -5.57
C ARG A 75 -10.59 -5.99 -7.00
N GLU A 76 -10.26 -4.75 -7.34
CA GLU A 76 -9.64 -4.40 -8.62
C GLU A 76 -8.32 -5.16 -8.85
N SER A 77 -7.45 -5.20 -7.83
CA SER A 77 -6.15 -5.87 -7.92
C SER A 77 -6.29 -7.38 -8.08
N LEU A 78 -7.26 -8.00 -7.42
CA LEU A 78 -7.56 -9.43 -7.55
C LEU A 78 -8.16 -9.76 -8.91
N ALA A 79 -9.04 -8.91 -9.45
CA ALA A 79 -9.61 -9.09 -10.78
C ALA A 79 -8.52 -9.03 -11.88
N ALA A 80 -7.59 -8.07 -11.77
CA ALA A 80 -6.46 -7.96 -12.69
C ALA A 80 -5.58 -9.23 -12.68
N LEU A 81 -5.30 -9.80 -11.50
CA LEU A 81 -4.53 -11.05 -11.38
C LEU A 81 -5.22 -12.25 -12.04
N LYS A 82 -6.56 -12.36 -11.98
CA LYS A 82 -7.30 -13.46 -12.63
C LYS A 82 -7.22 -13.40 -14.16
N ASN A 83 -7.26 -12.19 -14.72
CA ASN A 83 -7.16 -11.99 -16.15
C ASN A 83 -5.75 -12.33 -16.69
N ASP A 84 -4.71 -12.04 -15.91
CA ASP A 84 -3.30 -12.35 -16.26
C ASP A 84 -2.96 -13.84 -16.25
N VAL A 85 -3.71 -14.68 -15.54
CA VAL A 85 -3.47 -16.15 -15.44
C VAL A 85 -4.27 -16.93 -16.50
N SER A 86 -5.21 -16.27 -17.19
CA SER A 86 -6.09 -16.89 -18.18
C SER A 86 -5.52 -16.84 -19.61
N HIS A 87 -4.24 -16.49 -19.77
CA HIS A 87 -3.46 -16.43 -21.00
C HIS A 87 -2.13 -17.16 -20.82
#